data_AF-A0A7V8NTU7-F1
#
_entry.id   AF-A0A7V8NTU7-F1
#
_cell.length_a   1.000
_cell.length_b   1.000
_cell.length_c   1.000
_cell.angle_alpha   90.00
_cell.angle_beta   90.00
_cell.angle_gamma   90.00
#
_symmetry.space_group_name_H-M   'P 1'
#
loop_
_entity.id
_entity.type
_entity.pdbx_description
1 polymer ?
#
loop_
_entity_poly.entity_id
_entity_poly.type
_entity_poly.pdbx_seq_one_letter_code
_entity_poly.pdbx_strand_id
1 'polypeptide(L)' 'MNRTNLFFKVEVEHDPGEKPERIGDEICRQILKVYGVRQAELSNFTSLEE' A
#
# COMPACT_ATOMS: atom_id res chain seq x y z
N MET A 1 6.63 -22.06 11.66
CA MET A 1 5.90 -20.80 11.96
C MET A 1 4.90 -20.57 10.84
N ASN A 2 3.68 -20.15 11.18
CA ASN A 2 2.63 -19.91 10.21
C ASN A 2 2.91 -18.60 9.45
N ARG A 3 2.63 -18.60 8.16
CA ARG A 3 2.63 -17.39 7.32
C ARG A 3 1.17 -17.03 7.08
N THR A 4 0.83 -15.77 7.27
CA THR A 4 -0.52 -15.26 7.10
C THR A 4 -0.43 -13.98 6.27
N ASN A 5 -1.27 -13.88 5.24
CA ASN A 5 -1.39 -12.68 4.44
C ASN A 5 -2.52 -11.82 5.01
N LEU A 6 -2.26 -10.53 5.17
CA LEU A 6 -3.25 -9.53 5.57
C LEU A 6 -3.58 -8.68 4.35
N PHE A 7 -4.88 -8.47 4.09
CA PHE A 7 -5.37 -7.66 2.98
C PHE A 7 -6.08 -6.45 3.56
N PHE A 8 -5.46 -5.28 3.44
CA PHE A 8 -6.04 -4.03 3.89
C PHE A 8 -6.62 -3.27 2.69
N LYS A 9 -7.85 -2.74 2.82
CA LYS A 9 -8.31 -1.66 1.96
C LYS A 9 -7.80 -0.35 2.55
N VAL A 10 -7.02 0.38 1.76
CA VAL A 10 -6.47 1.68 2.17
C VAL A 10 -6.97 2.71 1.18
N GLU A 11 -7.57 3.77 1.69
CA GLU A 11 -8.01 4.93 0.92
C GLU A 11 -7.07 6.09 1.21
N VAL A 12 -6.62 6.77 0.18
CA VAL A 12 -5.65 7.86 0.27
C VAL A 12 -6.11 9.01 -0.60
N GLU A 13 -6.05 10.21 -0.04
CA GLU A 13 -6.16 11.44 -0.81
C GLU A 13 -4.77 11.85 -1.27
N HIS A 14 -4.63 12.21 -2.54
CA HIS A 14 -3.38 12.70 -3.09
C HIS A 14 -3.62 13.67 -4.23
N ASP A 15 -2.61 14.48 -4.53
CA ASP A 15 -2.68 15.41 -5.64
C ASP A 15 -2.91 14.68 -6.97
N PRO A 16 -3.62 15.29 -7.95
CA PRO A 16 -3.89 14.66 -9.25
C PRO A 16 -2.63 14.32 -10.06
N GLY A 17 -1.50 15.00 -9.77
CA GLY A 17 -0.21 14.74 -10.40
C GLY A 17 0.59 13.61 -9.74
N GLU A 18 0.21 13.17 -8.55
CA GLU A 18 0.90 12.09 -7.84
C GLU A 18 0.39 10.74 -8.35
N LYS A 19 1.33 9.81 -8.55
CA LYS A 19 1.02 8.49 -9.08
C LYS A 19 0.66 7.55 -7.92
N PRO A 20 -0.51 6.88 -7.94
CA PRO A 20 -0.89 5.92 -6.91
C PRO A 20 0.17 4.85 -6.62
N GLU A 21 0.92 4.44 -7.64
CA GLU A 21 2.02 3.47 -7.51
C GLU A 21 3.13 3.98 -6.58
N ARG A 22 3.49 5.26 -6.69
CA ARG A 22 4.53 5.86 -5.83
C ARG A 22 4.09 5.93 -4.38
N ILE A 23 2.81 6.20 -4.15
CA ILE A 23 2.21 6.21 -2.82
C ILE A 23 2.21 4.80 -2.25
N GLY A 24 1.79 3.81 -3.03
CA GLY A 24 1.82 2.40 -2.62
C GLY A 24 3.25 1.90 -2.30
N ASP A 25 4.26 2.32 -3.07
CA ASP A 25 5.66 2.00 -2.81
C ASP A 25 6.16 2.61 -1.49
N GLU A 26 5.77 3.86 -1.18
CA GLU A 26 6.09 4.47 0.10
C GLU A 26 5.38 3.74 1.25
N ILE A 27 4.10 3.40 1.10
CA ILE A 27 3.35 2.63 2.12
C ILE A 27 4.01 1.27 2.34
N CYS A 28 4.38 0.54 1.28
CA CYS A 28 5.09 -0.73 1.39
C CYS A 28 6.41 -0.57 2.15
N ARG A 29 7.20 0.48 1.84
CA ARG A 29 8.44 0.81 2.57
C ARG A 29 8.18 1.08 4.05
N GLN A 30 7.15 1.84 4.40
CA GLN A 30 6.82 2.12 5.80
C GLN A 30 6.37 0.87 6.53
N ILE A 31 5.54 0.01 5.93
CA ILE A 31 5.09 -1.22 6.59
C ILE A 31 6.25 -2.20 6.81
N LEU A 32 7.14 -2.34 5.82
CA LEU A 32 8.38 -3.13 5.96
C LEU A 32 9.25 -2.60 7.11
N LYS A 33 9.41 -1.27 7.21
CA LYS A 33 10.25 -0.63 8.22
C LYS A 33 9.65 -0.66 9.62
N VAL A 34 8.36 -0.34 9.77
CA VAL A 34 7.71 -0.11 11.06
C VAL A 34 7.20 -1.42 11.66
N TYR A 35 6.61 -2.29 10.85
CA TYR A 35 5.98 -3.52 11.33
C TYR A 35 6.85 -4.76 11.12
N GLY A 36 8.01 -4.63 10.47
CA GLY A 36 8.93 -5.74 10.24
C GLY A 36 8.31 -6.89 9.44
N VAL A 37 7.32 -6.58 8.58
CA VAL A 37 6.69 -7.59 7.74
C VAL A 37 7.71 -8.18 6.78
N ARG A 38 7.47 -9.42 6.36
CA ARG A 38 8.44 -10.14 5.52
C ARG A 38 8.42 -9.68 4.05
N GLN A 39 7.27 -9.20 3.58
CA GLN A 39 7.03 -8.70 2.24
C GLN A 39 5.83 -7.75 2.29
N ALA A 40 5.83 -6.72 1.43
CA ALA A 40 4.72 -5.84 1.17
C ALA A 40 4.69 -5.54 -0.34
N GLU A 41 3.50 -5.45 -0.93
CA GLU A 41 3.32 -5.14 -2.35
C GLU A 41 2.04 -4.33 -2.56
N LEU A 42 2.06 -3.42 -3.54
CA LEU A 42 0.85 -2.85 -4.11
C LEU A 42 0.40 -3.76 -5.26
N SER A 43 -0.61 -4.59 -5.02
CA SER A 43 -1.11 -5.53 -6.03
C SER A 43 -2.13 -4.90 -6.98
N ASN A 44 -2.89 -3.90 -6.54
CA ASN A 44 -3.86 -3.17 -7.35
C ASN A 44 -4.17 -1.80 -6.73
N PHE A 45 -4.63 -0.85 -7.54
CA PHE A 45 -5.23 0.40 -7.09
C PHE A 45 -6.46 0.72 -7.95
N THR A 46 -7.42 1.42 -7.37
CA THR A 46 -8.58 1.98 -8.07
C THR A 46 -8.80 3.40 -7.59
N SER A 47 -9.23 4.27 -8.50
CA SER A 47 -9.78 5.57 -8.12
C SER A 47 -11.20 5.38 -7.61
N LEU A 48 -11.63 6.25 -6.71
CA LEU A 48 -13.05 6.45 -6.45
C LEU A 48 -13.55 7.40 -7.52
N GLU A 49 -14.52 6.96 -8.32
CA GLU A 49 -15.32 7.88 -9.13
C GLU A 49 -16.25 8.62 -8.16
N GLU A 50 -16.30 9.96 -8.23
CA GLU A 50 -17.31 10.77 -7.54
C GLU A 50 -18.73 10.47 -8.07
#